data_AF-A0A803L4W0-F1
#
_entry.id   AF-A0A803L4W0-F1
#
_cell.length_a   1.000
_cell.length_b   1.000
_cell.length_c   1.000
_cell.angle_alpha   90.00
_cell.angle_beta   90.00
_cell.angle_gamma   90.00
#
_symmetry.space_group_name_H-M   'P 1'
#
loop_
_entity.id
_entity.type
_entity.pdbx_description
1 polymer ?
#
loop_
_entity_poly.entity_id
_entity_poly.type
_entity_poly.pdbx_seq_one_letter_code
_entity_poly.pdbx_strand_id
1 'polypeptide(L)'
;MASEVFDDLLVLQELDRKAFMSKTKESDIDWTPTLTKLVNRVITHYENHYRVESDLVKDSVHVLLLLSHVWPSYLEDAFLWVGGWRPSMAFHLLDFNPELQLGVEVSELLKGVGMRQFKDILPSQLVLVDELQRLTIKAETELTQFLVEPVSLNENSVMTEVYDYPHGNLREIFGKADDLRLTTLKKLVEILSPIQAVQLFIPAAQLHLKVHTWGKKKEGAHKHAHDNPDEGGAGRGRESFGRVFETWLLEQQQDLEELMSAAKAYTESTQSSNELTQNLRGLVAKVMCHYESYYRVKSESAKQNVFCMLTPAWRSLLEHAFLWVTGCRPSKTFHLLYTIGGLHVEYKLRELLNGSLKIADFGGLSPSQLTRVNELQMNTIKEERELTEKLASFQETVADSSMVELSRKSKTRERVVSESIKKRVKLTLEPKDDMLAEIFGKANDLRMKTLTKVVEILSPIQAVDFLIAAAELHLRVHEWGKDKDADQQQH
;
A
#
# COMPACT_ATOMS: atom_id res chain seq x y z
N MET A 1 -20.17 6.71 -7.13
CA MET A 1 -19.90 5.74 -8.21
C MET A 1 -18.99 4.59 -7.76
N ALA A 2 -17.69 4.78 -7.51
CA ALA A 2 -16.81 3.66 -7.10
C ALA A 2 -17.18 3.03 -5.73
N SER A 3 -17.54 3.85 -4.74
CA SER A 3 -18.02 3.36 -3.44
C SER A 3 -19.33 2.57 -3.54
N GLU A 4 -20.22 2.97 -4.45
CA GLU A 4 -21.51 2.29 -4.68
C GLU A 4 -21.29 0.89 -5.29
N VAL A 5 -20.31 0.74 -6.20
CA VAL A 5 -19.96 -0.54 -6.82
C VAL A 5 -19.44 -1.56 -5.78
N PHE A 6 -18.73 -1.09 -4.76
CA PHE A 6 -18.29 -1.97 -3.67
C PHE A 6 -19.40 -2.26 -2.67
N ASP A 7 -20.20 -1.25 -2.29
CA ASP A 7 -21.36 -1.47 -1.42
C ASP A 7 -22.33 -2.47 -2.06
N ASP A 8 -22.51 -2.40 -3.38
CA ASP A 8 -23.24 -3.39 -4.17
C ASP A 8 -22.62 -4.79 -4.06
N LEU A 9 -21.29 -4.93 -4.17
CA LEU A 9 -20.61 -6.22 -3.97
C LEU A 9 -20.84 -6.76 -2.55
N LEU A 10 -20.75 -5.93 -1.51
CA LEU A 10 -21.01 -6.36 -0.12
C LEU A 10 -22.45 -6.85 0.05
N VAL A 11 -23.43 -6.16 -0.57
CA VAL A 11 -24.83 -6.59 -0.57
C VAL A 11 -24.99 -7.94 -1.27
N LEU A 12 -24.38 -8.11 -2.45
CA LEU A 12 -24.39 -9.37 -3.20
C LEU A 12 -23.75 -10.51 -2.41
N GLN A 13 -22.61 -10.27 -1.75
CA GLN A 13 -21.95 -11.24 -0.89
C GLN A 13 -22.84 -11.69 0.28
N GLU A 14 -23.57 -10.78 0.93
CA GLU A 14 -24.50 -11.15 2.00
C GLU A 14 -25.70 -11.95 1.47
N LEU A 15 -26.21 -11.63 0.27
CA LEU A 15 -27.27 -12.38 -0.38
C LEU A 15 -26.82 -13.80 -0.77
N ASP A 16 -25.62 -13.94 -1.32
CA ASP A 16 -25.01 -15.23 -1.64
C ASP A 16 -24.76 -16.06 -0.38
N ARG A 17 -24.21 -15.46 0.66
CA ARG A 17 -23.99 -16.10 1.96
C ARG A 17 -25.30 -16.63 2.54
N LYS A 18 -26.37 -15.83 2.53
CA LYS A 18 -27.72 -16.28 2.98
C LYS A 18 -28.25 -17.41 2.10
N ALA A 19 -28.06 -17.32 0.78
CA ALA A 19 -28.52 -18.34 -0.15
C ALA A 19 -27.84 -19.69 0.09
N PHE A 20 -26.51 -19.73 0.22
CA PHE A 20 -25.77 -20.95 0.59
C PHE A 20 -26.26 -21.52 1.92
N MET A 21 -26.34 -20.68 2.95
CA MET A 21 -26.82 -21.10 4.28
C MET A 21 -28.22 -21.73 4.27
N SER A 22 -29.09 -21.31 3.34
CA SER A 22 -30.47 -21.83 3.22
C SER A 22 -30.61 -23.05 2.30
N LYS A 23 -29.71 -23.23 1.33
CA LYS A 23 -29.87 -24.20 0.24
C LYS A 23 -28.88 -25.35 0.30
N THR A 24 -27.77 -25.20 1.01
CA THR A 24 -26.75 -26.24 1.16
C THR A 24 -27.15 -27.21 2.28
N LYS A 25 -27.07 -28.51 2.00
CA LYS A 25 -27.25 -29.59 2.98
C LYS A 25 -25.93 -30.30 3.22
N GLU A 26 -25.75 -30.84 4.42
CA GLU A 26 -24.54 -31.60 4.81
C GLU A 26 -24.33 -32.86 3.94
N SER A 27 -25.42 -33.41 3.38
CA SER A 27 -25.43 -34.54 2.45
C SER A 27 -24.97 -34.20 1.03
N ASP A 28 -24.76 -32.93 0.69
CA ASP A 28 -24.40 -32.53 -0.67
C ASP A 28 -22.91 -32.80 -0.91
N ILE A 29 -22.60 -34.02 -1.39
CA ILE A 29 -21.23 -34.46 -1.68
C ILE A 29 -20.85 -34.15 -3.14
N ASP A 30 -21.83 -34.17 -4.06
CA ASP A 30 -21.65 -33.95 -5.50
C ASP A 30 -22.27 -32.63 -5.97
N TRP A 31 -21.82 -32.15 -7.14
CA TRP A 31 -22.36 -30.95 -7.78
C TRP A 31 -23.82 -31.13 -8.16
N THR A 32 -24.71 -30.60 -7.32
CA THR A 32 -26.13 -30.47 -7.68
C THR A 32 -26.34 -29.26 -8.59
N PRO A 33 -27.34 -29.27 -9.50
CA PRO A 33 -27.66 -28.11 -10.33
C PRO A 33 -27.87 -26.82 -9.50
N THR A 34 -28.38 -26.96 -8.28
CA THR A 34 -28.58 -25.84 -7.35
C THR A 34 -27.26 -25.27 -6.85
N LEU A 35 -26.32 -26.11 -6.41
CA LEU A 35 -25.02 -25.66 -5.90
C LEU A 35 -24.15 -25.09 -7.02
N THR A 36 -24.11 -25.73 -8.19
CA THR A 36 -23.43 -25.20 -9.37
C THR A 36 -23.96 -23.83 -9.73
N LYS A 37 -25.29 -23.64 -9.73
CA LYS A 37 -25.90 -22.33 -10.00
C LYS A 37 -25.53 -21.28 -8.96
N LEU A 38 -25.44 -21.64 -7.67
CA LEU A 38 -25.05 -20.70 -6.62
C LEU A 38 -23.58 -20.31 -6.72
N VAL A 39 -22.67 -21.26 -6.92
CA VAL A 39 -21.24 -20.98 -7.06
C VAL A 39 -20.97 -20.15 -8.31
N ASN A 40 -21.56 -20.53 -9.46
CA ASN A 40 -21.42 -19.75 -10.69
C ASN A 40 -21.96 -18.32 -10.51
N ARG A 41 -23.06 -18.14 -9.76
CA ARG A 41 -23.59 -16.81 -9.46
C ARG A 41 -22.58 -15.95 -8.68
N VAL A 42 -21.91 -16.51 -7.67
CA VAL A 42 -20.86 -15.79 -6.92
C VAL A 42 -19.72 -15.38 -7.84
N ILE A 43 -19.22 -16.31 -8.68
CA ILE A 43 -18.17 -16.01 -9.64
C ILE A 43 -18.61 -14.89 -10.59
N THR A 44 -19.84 -14.94 -11.11
CA THR A 44 -20.39 -13.88 -11.96
C THR A 44 -20.52 -12.54 -11.24
N HIS A 45 -20.82 -12.50 -9.94
CA HIS A 45 -20.81 -11.24 -9.18
C HIS A 45 -19.40 -10.64 -9.12
N TYR A 46 -18.35 -11.44 -8.86
CA TYR A 46 -16.97 -10.96 -8.92
C TYR A 46 -16.55 -10.55 -10.33
N GLU A 47 -16.91 -11.31 -11.37
CA GLU A 47 -16.65 -10.94 -12.77
C GLU A 47 -17.26 -9.59 -13.12
N ASN A 48 -18.51 -9.36 -12.71
CA ASN A 48 -19.19 -8.10 -12.94
C ASN A 48 -18.54 -6.96 -12.16
N HIS A 49 -18.16 -7.20 -10.90
CA HIS A 49 -17.48 -6.21 -10.06
C HIS A 49 -16.16 -5.76 -10.69
N TYR A 50 -15.25 -6.69 -11.02
CA TYR A 50 -13.97 -6.35 -11.64
C TYR A 50 -14.12 -5.77 -13.04
N ARG A 51 -15.16 -6.18 -13.81
CA ARG A 51 -15.46 -5.54 -15.09
C ARG A 51 -15.86 -4.08 -14.91
N VAL A 52 -16.76 -3.79 -13.96
CA VAL A 52 -17.18 -2.42 -13.66
C VAL A 52 -16.00 -1.61 -13.14
N GLU A 53 -15.17 -2.17 -12.27
CA GLU A 53 -13.94 -1.53 -11.80
C GLU A 53 -12.99 -1.22 -12.95
N SER A 54 -12.74 -2.17 -13.85
CA SER A 54 -11.91 -1.98 -15.05
C SER A 54 -12.50 -0.92 -16.00
N ASP A 55 -13.83 -0.87 -16.14
CA ASP A 55 -14.53 0.15 -16.92
C ASP A 55 -14.39 1.53 -16.29
N LEU A 56 -14.49 1.65 -14.97
CA LEU A 56 -14.22 2.90 -14.24
C LEU A 56 -12.77 3.34 -14.43
N VAL A 57 -11.82 2.41 -14.39
CA VAL A 57 -10.38 2.65 -14.59
C VAL A 57 -10.03 3.13 -16.01
N LYS A 58 -10.91 2.97 -17.01
CA LYS A 58 -10.64 3.45 -18.39
C LYS A 58 -10.36 4.95 -18.48
N ASP A 59 -10.86 5.73 -17.53
CA ASP A 59 -10.56 7.15 -17.41
C ASP A 59 -9.50 7.39 -16.32
N SER A 60 -8.35 7.97 -16.67
CA SER A 60 -7.19 8.17 -15.77
C SER A 60 -7.49 8.92 -14.46
N VAL A 61 -8.62 9.62 -14.37
CA VAL A 61 -9.10 10.32 -13.17
C VAL A 61 -9.69 9.35 -12.14
N HIS A 62 -10.30 8.25 -12.57
CA HIS A 62 -11.00 7.31 -11.68
C HIS A 62 -10.09 6.29 -11.00
N VAL A 63 -8.90 6.03 -11.56
CA VAL A 63 -7.84 5.24 -10.88
C VAL A 63 -7.47 5.88 -9.54
N LEU A 64 -7.44 7.22 -9.49
CA LEU A 64 -7.15 7.96 -8.27
C LEU A 64 -8.31 7.87 -7.25
N LEU A 65 -9.56 7.75 -7.72
CA LEU A 65 -10.72 7.57 -6.86
C LEU A 65 -10.81 6.17 -6.24
N LEU A 66 -10.27 5.14 -6.89
CA LEU A 66 -10.09 3.80 -6.27
C LEU A 66 -9.03 3.80 -5.16
N LEU A 67 -8.16 4.81 -5.14
CA LEU A 67 -7.15 5.05 -4.11
C LEU A 67 -7.61 6.08 -3.05
N SER A 68 -8.90 6.44 -3.07
CA SER A 68 -9.47 7.51 -2.24
C SER A 68 -9.67 7.12 -0.78
N HIS A 69 -9.50 8.09 0.11
CA HIS A 69 -9.81 8.00 1.54
C HIS A 69 -11.29 7.71 1.87
N VAL A 70 -12.18 7.69 0.87
CA VAL A 70 -13.59 7.30 1.03
C VAL A 70 -13.75 5.77 0.97
N TRP A 71 -12.81 5.07 0.32
CA TRP A 71 -12.88 3.64 0.08
C TRP A 71 -11.50 3.00 -0.09
N PRO A 72 -11.16 1.93 0.65
CA PRO A 72 -11.96 1.23 1.68
C PRO A 72 -11.81 1.89 3.09
N SER A 73 -12.39 1.30 4.14
CA SER A 73 -12.11 1.78 5.51
C SER A 73 -10.63 1.63 5.86
N TYR A 74 -10.10 2.44 6.80
CA TYR A 74 -8.67 2.41 7.14
C TYR A 74 -8.18 1.01 7.56
N LEU A 75 -9.06 0.20 8.17
CA LEU A 75 -8.75 -1.18 8.54
C LEU A 75 -8.67 -2.11 7.32
N GLU A 76 -9.58 -1.94 6.36
CA GLU A 76 -9.60 -2.74 5.12
C GLU A 76 -8.40 -2.42 4.23
N ASP A 77 -8.07 -1.13 4.11
CA ASP A 77 -6.96 -0.62 3.28
C ASP A 77 -5.63 -1.30 3.63
N ALA A 78 -5.39 -1.48 4.93
CA ALA A 78 -4.20 -2.16 5.43
C ALA A 78 -4.03 -3.62 4.96
N PHE A 79 -5.12 -4.27 4.53
CA PHE A 79 -5.12 -5.65 4.05
C PHE A 79 -5.25 -5.77 2.52
N LEU A 80 -5.40 -4.67 1.80
CA LEU A 80 -5.48 -4.70 0.34
C LEU A 80 -4.11 -4.83 -0.32
N TRP A 81 -4.07 -5.55 -1.43
CA TRP A 81 -2.96 -5.68 -2.36
C TRP A 81 -3.44 -5.26 -3.74
N VAL A 82 -2.86 -4.23 -4.37
CA VAL A 82 -3.20 -3.76 -5.74
C VAL A 82 -4.72 -3.59 -5.95
N GLY A 83 -5.36 -2.73 -5.16
CA GLY A 83 -6.78 -2.38 -5.31
C GLY A 83 -7.80 -3.36 -4.70
N GLY A 84 -7.39 -4.54 -4.24
CA GLY A 84 -8.32 -5.54 -3.73
C GLY A 84 -7.66 -6.57 -2.80
N TRP A 85 -8.37 -7.64 -2.47
CA TRP A 85 -7.81 -8.70 -1.62
C TRP A 85 -6.67 -9.44 -2.34
N ARG A 86 -5.72 -9.94 -1.55
CA ARG A 86 -4.56 -10.66 -2.10
C ARG A 86 -4.94 -12.11 -2.43
N PRO A 87 -4.78 -12.58 -3.69
CA PRO A 87 -5.17 -13.93 -4.11
C PRO A 87 -4.70 -15.08 -3.20
N SER A 88 -3.50 -15.01 -2.65
CA SER A 88 -2.91 -15.99 -1.73
C SER A 88 -3.74 -16.18 -0.45
N MET A 89 -4.53 -15.19 -0.05
CA MET A 89 -5.42 -15.26 1.10
C MET A 89 -6.49 -16.34 0.96
N ALA A 90 -6.91 -16.66 -0.26
CA ALA A 90 -7.95 -17.67 -0.48
C ALA A 90 -7.50 -19.06 0.01
N PHE A 91 -6.20 -19.36 -0.03
CA PHE A 91 -5.67 -20.66 0.42
C PHE A 91 -5.68 -20.77 1.95
N HIS A 92 -5.42 -19.68 2.68
CA HIS A 92 -5.57 -19.64 4.15
C HIS A 92 -7.00 -19.93 4.60
N LEU A 93 -7.99 -19.57 3.78
CA LEU A 93 -9.39 -19.87 4.05
C LEU A 93 -9.75 -21.36 3.81
N LEU A 94 -8.92 -22.10 3.09
CA LEU A 94 -9.05 -23.55 2.88
C LEU A 94 -8.35 -24.36 3.98
N ASP A 95 -7.25 -23.82 4.50
CA ASP A 95 -6.36 -24.45 5.49
C ASP A 95 -6.87 -24.38 6.94
N PHE A 96 -8.17 -24.12 7.16
CA PHE A 96 -8.76 -24.17 8.50
C PHE A 96 -8.80 -25.59 9.05
N ASN A 97 -7.66 -26.03 9.56
CA ASN A 97 -7.46 -27.25 10.32
C ASN A 97 -8.04 -27.06 11.74
N PRO A 98 -9.02 -27.88 12.17
CA PRO A 98 -9.62 -27.81 13.51
C PRO A 98 -8.68 -28.25 14.66
N GLU A 99 -7.43 -28.63 14.38
CA GLU A 99 -6.51 -29.24 15.36
C GLU A 99 -5.59 -28.27 16.13
N LEU A 100 -5.70 -26.95 15.94
CA LEU A 100 -5.05 -25.99 16.84
C LEU A 100 -5.81 -25.91 18.17
N GLN A 101 -5.28 -26.64 19.16
CA GLN A 101 -5.70 -26.74 20.57
C GLN A 101 -6.45 -25.51 21.11
N LEU A 102 -7.78 -25.58 21.12
CA LEU A 102 -8.63 -24.73 21.95
C LEU A 102 -9.43 -25.65 22.85
N GLY A 103 -9.14 -25.57 24.16
CA GLY A 103 -9.93 -26.16 25.24
C GLY A 103 -11.31 -25.51 25.39
N VAL A 104 -12.05 -25.36 24.30
CA VAL A 104 -13.48 -25.05 24.25
C VAL A 104 -14.01 -25.78 23.01
N GLU A 105 -15.00 -26.64 23.21
CA GLU A 105 -15.56 -27.50 22.16
C GLU A 105 -15.88 -26.73 20.86
N VAL A 106 -15.25 -27.15 19.76
CA VAL A 106 -15.57 -26.80 18.36
C VAL A 106 -17.08 -27.03 18.04
N SER A 107 -17.78 -27.80 18.87
CA SER A 107 -19.23 -28.01 18.82
C SER A 107 -20.05 -26.71 18.99
N GLU A 108 -19.57 -25.70 19.73
CA GLU A 108 -20.33 -24.47 19.97
C GLU A 108 -20.27 -23.47 18.81
N LEU A 109 -19.15 -23.43 18.08
CA LEU A 109 -18.97 -22.57 16.90
C LEU A 109 -19.83 -23.04 15.71
N LEU A 110 -20.13 -24.34 15.66
CA LEU A 110 -20.91 -25.01 14.62
C LEU A 110 -22.40 -25.15 14.96
N LYS A 111 -22.85 -24.80 16.18
CA LYS A 111 -24.28 -24.84 16.55
C LYS A 111 -25.17 -23.90 15.72
N GLY A 112 -24.60 -22.85 15.11
CA GLY A 112 -25.33 -21.90 14.25
C GLY A 112 -25.26 -22.19 12.75
N VAL A 113 -24.46 -23.18 12.34
CA VAL A 113 -24.26 -23.59 10.94
C VAL A 113 -24.10 -25.10 10.98
N GLY A 114 -25.19 -25.85 10.74
CA GLY A 114 -25.22 -27.31 10.84
C GLY A 114 -24.34 -28.03 9.80
N MET A 115 -23.02 -27.90 9.93
CA MET A 115 -22.01 -28.56 9.12
C MET A 115 -20.91 -29.07 10.05
N ARG A 116 -20.76 -30.40 10.16
CA ARG A 116 -19.66 -31.03 10.90
C ARG A 116 -18.45 -31.15 10.00
N GLN A 117 -17.36 -30.51 10.42
CA GLN A 117 -15.97 -30.65 9.94
C GLN A 117 -15.74 -30.36 8.44
N PHE A 118 -14.53 -29.87 8.13
CA PHE A 118 -14.06 -29.72 6.76
C PHE A 118 -14.01 -31.15 6.17
N LYS A 119 -14.84 -31.45 5.16
CA LYS A 119 -14.79 -32.76 4.50
C LYS A 119 -13.44 -32.83 3.78
N ASP A 120 -12.62 -33.77 4.24
CA ASP A 120 -11.29 -34.16 3.77
C ASP A 120 -10.97 -33.69 2.35
N ILE A 121 -10.07 -32.71 2.20
CA ILE A 121 -9.41 -32.42 0.93
C ILE A 121 -8.64 -33.68 0.55
N LEU A 122 -8.99 -34.32 -0.56
CA LEU A 122 -8.31 -35.53 -1.00
C LEU A 122 -6.82 -35.22 -1.24
N PRO A 123 -5.89 -36.16 -0.99
CA PRO A 123 -4.47 -35.95 -1.28
C PRO A 123 -4.21 -35.46 -2.71
N SER A 124 -5.01 -35.91 -3.69
CA SER A 124 -4.94 -35.44 -5.08
C SER A 124 -5.36 -33.98 -5.25
N GLN A 125 -6.39 -33.52 -4.52
CA GLN A 125 -6.80 -32.12 -4.50
C GLN A 125 -5.73 -31.25 -3.81
N LEU A 126 -5.10 -31.74 -2.74
CA LEU A 126 -4.07 -31.01 -2.01
C LEU A 126 -2.86 -30.68 -2.90
N VAL A 127 -2.43 -31.63 -3.74
CA VAL A 127 -1.36 -31.38 -4.73
C VAL A 127 -1.74 -30.27 -5.71
N LEU A 128 -2.98 -30.27 -6.20
CA LEU A 128 -3.48 -29.25 -7.13
C LEU A 128 -3.62 -27.88 -6.46
N VAL A 129 -4.10 -27.84 -5.21
CA VAL A 129 -4.20 -26.60 -4.42
C VAL A 129 -2.81 -26.03 -4.13
N ASP A 130 -1.86 -26.86 -3.73
CA ASP A 130 -0.47 -26.46 -3.47
C ASP A 130 0.24 -25.96 -4.74
N GLU A 131 0.04 -26.62 -5.89
CA GLU A 131 0.52 -26.12 -7.17
C GLU A 131 -0.11 -24.77 -7.55
N LEU A 132 -1.43 -24.64 -7.41
CA LEU A 132 -2.14 -23.39 -7.68
C LEU A 132 -1.68 -22.26 -6.75
N GLN A 133 -1.43 -22.56 -5.46
CA GLN A 133 -0.92 -21.60 -4.50
C GLN A 133 0.47 -21.10 -4.89
N ARG A 134 1.39 -22.01 -5.25
CA ARG A 134 2.72 -21.63 -5.75
C ARG A 134 2.65 -20.73 -6.97
N LEU A 135 1.82 -21.08 -7.94
CA LEU A 135 1.65 -20.28 -9.17
C LEU A 135 1.04 -18.91 -8.87
N THR A 136 0.07 -18.85 -7.95
CA THR A 136 -0.57 -17.61 -7.53
C THR A 136 0.45 -16.69 -6.83
N ILE A 137 1.20 -17.20 -5.86
CA ILE A 137 2.24 -16.43 -5.14
C ILE A 137 3.31 -15.92 -6.11
N LYS A 138 3.70 -16.75 -7.09
CA LYS A 138 4.64 -16.34 -8.13
C LYS A 138 4.10 -15.17 -8.96
N ALA A 139 2.85 -15.26 -9.43
CA ALA A 139 2.21 -14.20 -10.20
C ALA A 139 2.03 -12.90 -9.38
N GLU A 140 1.68 -13.01 -8.09
CA GLU A 140 1.63 -11.84 -7.19
C GLU A 140 2.99 -11.18 -7.03
N THR A 141 4.06 -11.97 -6.92
CA THR A 141 5.43 -11.48 -6.80
C THR A 141 5.85 -10.75 -8.08
N GLU A 142 5.56 -11.34 -9.25
CA GLU A 142 5.83 -10.72 -10.55
C GLU A 142 5.07 -9.39 -10.72
N LEU A 143 3.78 -9.34 -10.37
CA LEU A 143 2.98 -8.10 -10.41
C LEU A 143 3.47 -7.04 -9.43
N THR A 144 3.88 -7.46 -8.24
CA THR A 144 4.49 -6.55 -7.26
C THR A 144 5.86 -6.04 -7.75
N GLN A 145 6.60 -6.85 -8.51
CA GLN A 145 7.87 -6.46 -9.13
C GLN A 145 7.69 -5.39 -10.22
N PHE A 146 6.64 -5.47 -11.02
CA PHE A 146 6.31 -4.43 -12.02
C PHE A 146 6.00 -3.05 -11.40
N LEU A 147 5.52 -3.02 -10.15
CA LEU A 147 5.37 -1.77 -9.38
C LEU A 147 6.72 -1.20 -8.88
N VAL A 148 7.78 -2.02 -8.87
CA VAL A 148 9.12 -1.68 -8.37
C VAL A 148 10.03 -1.17 -9.49
N GLU A 149 10.03 -1.85 -10.64
CA GLU A 149 11.03 -1.65 -11.69
C GLU A 149 10.56 -0.61 -12.73
N PRO A 150 11.43 0.32 -13.17
CA PRO A 150 11.16 1.05 -14.40
C PRO A 150 11.11 0.06 -15.56
N VAL A 151 10.20 0.28 -16.50
CA VAL A 151 10.28 -0.32 -17.83
C VAL A 151 11.71 -0.08 -18.34
N SER A 152 12.45 -1.16 -18.57
CA SER A 152 13.73 -1.07 -19.27
C SER A 152 13.46 -0.33 -20.59
N LEU A 153 14.12 0.81 -20.81
CA LEU A 153 14.12 1.44 -22.12
C LEU A 153 14.70 0.42 -23.09
N ASN A 154 13.81 -0.23 -23.85
CA ASN A 154 14.21 -1.08 -24.96
C ASN A 154 15.01 -0.18 -25.91
N GLU A 155 16.29 -0.51 -26.13
CA GLU A 155 17.26 0.26 -26.93
C GLU A 155 16.88 0.45 -28.41
N ASN A 156 15.65 0.07 -28.82
CA ASN A 156 15.21 0.04 -30.21
C ASN A 156 14.05 1.00 -30.55
N SER A 157 13.60 1.88 -29.64
CA SER A 157 12.55 2.86 -29.99
C SER A 157 13.14 4.24 -30.24
N VAL A 158 13.27 4.55 -31.53
CA VAL A 158 13.67 5.87 -32.04
C VAL A 158 12.64 6.92 -31.60
N MET A 159 13.17 8.04 -31.11
CA MET A 159 12.53 9.33 -30.86
C MET A 159 11.41 9.68 -31.86
N THR A 160 10.15 9.49 -31.45
CA THR A 160 9.01 10.26 -31.97
C THR A 160 7.81 10.13 -31.01
N GLU A 161 7.12 11.25 -30.77
CA GLU A 161 5.88 11.45 -29.98
C GLU A 161 6.12 11.65 -28.46
N VAL A 162 6.23 12.87 -27.91
CA VAL A 162 5.25 13.96 -27.72
C VAL A 162 4.01 13.51 -26.92
N TYR A 163 4.05 13.78 -25.60
CA TYR A 163 2.95 13.77 -24.62
C TYR A 163 2.00 12.57 -24.64
N ASP A 164 2.44 11.44 -24.07
CA ASP A 164 1.51 10.52 -23.40
C ASP A 164 2.11 10.13 -22.04
N TYR A 165 1.47 10.60 -20.96
CA TYR A 165 1.90 10.32 -19.59
C TYR A 165 1.78 8.80 -19.27
N PRO A 166 2.53 8.25 -18.31
CA PRO A 166 2.62 6.81 -18.03
C PRO A 166 1.37 6.25 -17.32
N HIS A 167 0.16 6.65 -17.72
CA HIS A 167 -1.11 6.14 -17.21
C HIS A 167 -1.44 4.73 -17.71
N GLY A 168 -0.76 4.26 -18.77
CA GLY A 168 -0.91 2.90 -19.29
C GLY A 168 -0.49 1.79 -18.33
N ASN A 169 0.47 2.04 -17.42
CA ASN A 169 1.05 0.99 -16.57
C ASN A 169 0.15 0.62 -15.37
N LEU A 170 -0.41 1.60 -14.65
CA LEU A 170 -1.26 1.30 -13.49
C LEU A 170 -2.55 0.59 -13.88
N ARG A 171 -3.22 1.04 -14.95
CA ARG A 171 -4.42 0.37 -15.46
C ARG A 171 -4.16 -1.09 -15.82
N GLU A 172 -3.05 -1.36 -16.49
CA GLU A 172 -2.66 -2.72 -16.87
C GLU A 172 -2.35 -3.58 -15.63
N ILE A 173 -1.66 -3.02 -14.63
CA ILE A 173 -1.33 -3.72 -13.39
C ILE A 173 -2.59 -4.09 -12.60
N PHE A 174 -3.54 -3.15 -12.41
CA PHE A 174 -4.80 -3.42 -11.72
C PHE A 174 -5.63 -4.46 -12.47
N GLY A 175 -5.72 -4.35 -13.80
CA GLY A 175 -6.41 -5.36 -14.63
C GLY A 175 -5.79 -6.76 -14.48
N LYS A 176 -4.45 -6.87 -14.51
CA LYS A 176 -3.77 -8.15 -14.28
C LYS A 176 -3.99 -8.70 -12.86
N ALA A 177 -4.08 -7.82 -11.85
CA ALA A 177 -4.37 -8.22 -10.48
C ALA A 177 -5.80 -8.76 -10.33
N ASP A 178 -6.78 -8.12 -10.97
CA ASP A 178 -8.17 -8.59 -11.01
C ASP A 178 -8.32 -9.92 -11.75
N ASP A 179 -7.65 -10.05 -12.90
CA ASP A 179 -7.59 -11.30 -13.65
C ASP A 179 -6.99 -12.43 -12.82
N LEU A 180 -5.95 -12.13 -12.03
CA LEU A 180 -5.35 -13.10 -11.11
C LEU A 180 -6.34 -13.51 -10.00
N ARG A 181 -7.00 -12.56 -9.33
CA ARG A 181 -8.04 -12.85 -8.31
C ARG A 181 -9.12 -13.78 -8.86
N LEU A 182 -9.63 -13.44 -10.04
CA LEU A 182 -10.71 -14.20 -10.67
C LEU A 182 -10.24 -15.58 -11.12
N THR A 183 -9.04 -15.67 -11.72
CA THR A 183 -8.46 -16.94 -12.16
C THR A 183 -8.19 -17.87 -10.99
N THR A 184 -7.64 -17.35 -9.88
CA THR A 184 -7.41 -18.13 -8.66
C THR A 184 -8.72 -18.66 -8.09
N LEU A 185 -9.77 -17.83 -7.99
CA LEU A 185 -11.09 -18.27 -7.52
C LEU A 185 -11.71 -19.36 -8.42
N LYS A 186 -11.65 -19.18 -9.75
CA LYS A 186 -12.18 -20.16 -10.71
C LYS A 186 -11.47 -21.50 -10.60
N LYS A 187 -10.14 -21.49 -10.60
CA LYS A 187 -9.33 -22.72 -10.47
C LYS A 187 -9.55 -23.40 -9.12
N LEU A 188 -9.71 -22.64 -8.03
CA LEU A 188 -10.10 -23.22 -6.74
C LEU A 188 -11.44 -23.92 -6.83
N VAL A 189 -12.46 -23.31 -7.43
CA VAL A 189 -13.78 -23.94 -7.62
C VAL A 189 -13.70 -25.20 -8.50
N GLU A 190 -12.79 -25.25 -9.49
CA GLU A 190 -12.55 -26.44 -10.32
C GLU A 190 -11.93 -27.60 -9.53
N ILE A 191 -11.06 -27.30 -8.57
CA ILE A 191 -10.38 -28.31 -7.73
C ILE A 191 -11.30 -28.80 -6.60
N LEU A 192 -12.08 -27.90 -6.00
CA LEU A 192 -12.86 -28.16 -4.80
C LEU A 192 -14.18 -28.89 -5.12
N SER A 193 -14.60 -29.75 -4.21
CA SER A 193 -15.97 -30.28 -4.19
C SER A 193 -16.96 -29.14 -3.89
N PRO A 194 -18.25 -29.29 -4.22
CA PRO A 194 -19.24 -28.24 -4.01
C PRO A 194 -19.33 -27.79 -2.56
N ILE A 195 -19.28 -28.74 -1.60
CA ILE A 195 -19.34 -28.42 -0.18
C ILE A 195 -18.08 -27.67 0.27
N GLN A 196 -16.90 -28.02 -0.27
CA GLN A 196 -15.65 -27.30 -0.01
C GLN A 196 -15.68 -25.88 -0.59
N ALA A 197 -16.25 -25.68 -1.78
CA ALA A 197 -16.44 -24.35 -2.35
C ALA A 197 -17.39 -23.50 -1.49
N VAL A 198 -18.47 -24.08 -0.95
CA VAL A 198 -19.35 -23.41 0.02
C VAL A 198 -18.59 -23.08 1.32
N GLN A 199 -17.75 -24.00 1.80
CA GLN A 199 -16.89 -23.81 2.96
C GLN A 199 -15.81 -22.74 2.75
N LEU A 200 -15.46 -22.40 1.51
CA LEU A 200 -14.63 -21.24 1.18
C LEU A 200 -15.46 -19.94 1.14
N PHE A 201 -16.56 -19.91 0.38
CA PHE A 201 -17.29 -18.67 0.10
C PHE A 201 -18.04 -18.11 1.32
N ILE A 202 -18.63 -18.95 2.18
CA ILE A 202 -19.37 -18.46 3.36
C ILE A 202 -18.43 -17.74 4.34
N PRO A 203 -17.29 -18.35 4.78
CA PRO A 203 -16.35 -17.67 5.65
C PRO A 203 -15.70 -16.46 4.99
N ALA A 204 -15.36 -16.52 3.68
CA ALA A 204 -14.81 -15.38 2.95
C ALA A 204 -15.76 -14.17 2.99
N ALA A 205 -17.03 -14.35 2.61
CA ALA A 205 -18.02 -13.28 2.64
C ALA A 205 -18.25 -12.77 4.08
N GLN A 206 -18.34 -13.67 5.06
CA GLN A 206 -18.54 -13.29 6.45
C GLN A 206 -17.36 -12.50 7.02
N LEU A 207 -16.12 -12.89 6.67
CA LEU A 207 -14.91 -12.18 7.07
C LEU A 207 -14.89 -10.78 6.47
N HIS A 208 -15.09 -10.65 5.15
CA HIS A 208 -15.06 -9.37 4.46
C HIS A 208 -16.09 -8.37 5.03
N LEU A 209 -17.35 -8.81 5.16
CA LEU A 209 -18.42 -8.01 5.79
C LEU A 209 -18.07 -7.58 7.22
N LYS A 210 -17.37 -8.43 7.99
CA LYS A 210 -17.00 -8.13 9.37
C LYS A 210 -15.87 -7.12 9.45
N VAL A 211 -14.81 -7.31 8.66
CA VAL A 211 -13.69 -6.37 8.56
C VAL A 211 -14.21 -4.98 8.17
N HIS A 212 -15.11 -4.91 7.19
CA HIS A 212 -15.80 -3.67 6.82
C HIS A 212 -16.50 -2.99 8.02
N THR A 213 -17.35 -3.75 8.72
CA THR A 213 -18.08 -3.20 9.88
C THR A 213 -17.18 -2.81 11.05
N TRP A 214 -16.05 -3.51 11.23
CA TRP A 214 -15.06 -3.17 12.27
C TRP A 214 -14.32 -1.89 11.91
N GLY A 215 -13.93 -1.72 10.65
CA GLY A 215 -13.29 -0.51 10.13
C GLY A 215 -14.17 0.72 10.32
N LYS A 216 -15.41 0.69 9.83
CA LYS A 216 -16.37 1.81 10.00
C LYS A 216 -16.62 2.18 11.47
N LYS A 217 -16.65 1.20 12.38
CA LYS A 217 -16.79 1.46 13.82
C LYS A 217 -15.54 2.11 14.42
N LYS A 218 -14.35 1.67 14.02
CA LYS A 218 -13.07 2.24 14.48
C LYS A 218 -12.94 3.70 14.01
N GLU A 219 -13.32 3.99 12.77
CA GLU A 219 -13.40 5.35 12.22
C GLU A 219 -14.38 6.26 12.97
N GLY A 220 -15.61 5.77 13.20
CA GLY A 220 -16.62 6.53 13.94
C GLY A 220 -16.19 6.85 15.37
N ALA A 221 -15.55 5.89 16.06
CA ALA A 221 -15.02 6.11 17.41
C ALA A 221 -13.93 7.19 17.43
N HIS A 222 -13.08 7.27 16.40
CA HIS A 222 -12.07 8.32 16.29
C HIS A 222 -12.66 9.71 16.05
N LYS A 223 -13.69 9.83 15.19
CA LYS A 223 -14.39 11.11 14.96
C LYS A 223 -15.08 11.61 16.23
N HIS A 224 -15.77 10.72 16.96
CA HIS A 224 -16.40 11.09 18.23
C HIS A 224 -15.42 11.51 19.33
N ALA A 225 -14.24 10.88 19.41
CA ALA A 225 -13.20 11.27 20.36
C ALA A 225 -12.53 12.62 19.99
N HIS A 226 -12.56 13.00 18.72
CA HIS A 226 -12.06 14.29 18.25
C HIS A 226 -13.08 15.42 18.50
N ASP A 227 -14.38 15.14 18.38
CA ASP A 227 -15.44 16.14 18.53
C ASP A 227 -15.84 16.41 20.00
N ASN A 228 -15.55 15.50 20.94
CA ASN A 228 -15.81 15.66 22.38
C ASN A 228 -14.57 15.31 23.24
N PRO A 229 -13.65 16.26 23.48
CA PRO A 229 -12.43 16.02 24.26
C PRO A 229 -12.63 15.90 25.78
N ASP A 230 -13.82 16.19 26.32
CA ASP A 230 -14.06 16.34 27.77
C ASP A 230 -14.35 15.04 28.55
N GLU A 231 -14.48 13.87 27.91
CA GLU A 231 -14.80 12.60 28.63
C GLU A 231 -13.59 11.69 28.92
N GLY A 232 -12.35 12.16 28.76
CA GLY A 232 -11.15 11.38 29.08
C GLY A 232 -10.00 12.23 29.60
N GLY A 233 -9.81 12.26 30.93
CA GLY A 233 -8.74 12.99 31.58
C GLY A 233 -7.34 12.63 31.07
N ALA A 234 -6.56 13.68 30.77
CA ALA A 234 -5.15 13.73 30.38
C ALA A 234 -4.81 13.45 28.91
N GLY A 235 -4.87 14.51 28.08
CA GLY A 235 -4.25 14.55 26.76
C GLY A 235 -4.25 15.97 26.18
N ARG A 236 -3.27 16.77 26.57
CA ARG A 236 -2.97 18.09 25.98
C ARG A 236 -2.93 17.96 24.44
N GLY A 237 -3.79 18.71 23.73
CA GLY A 237 -3.90 18.84 22.27
C GLY A 237 -3.15 17.82 21.40
N ARG A 238 -3.82 16.72 21.04
CA ARG A 238 -3.30 15.80 20.01
C ARG A 238 -3.49 16.45 18.65
N GLU A 239 -2.51 17.23 18.20
CA GLU A 239 -2.49 17.76 16.84
C GLU A 239 -2.55 16.59 15.86
N SER A 240 -3.43 16.65 14.86
CA SER A 240 -3.45 15.64 13.79
C SER A 240 -2.10 15.68 13.07
N PHE A 241 -1.58 14.51 12.66
CA PHE A 241 -0.33 14.46 11.89
C PHE A 241 -0.40 15.32 10.61
N GLY A 242 -1.60 15.58 10.09
CA GLY A 242 -1.81 16.55 9.02
C GLY A 242 -1.21 17.93 9.33
N ARG A 243 -1.34 18.47 10.55
CA ARG A 243 -0.72 19.76 10.91
C ARG A 243 0.81 19.69 10.94
N VAL A 244 1.34 18.56 11.40
CA VAL A 244 2.80 18.28 11.35
C VAL A 244 3.27 18.22 9.89
N PHE A 245 2.50 17.60 9.01
CA PHE A 245 2.80 17.50 7.59
C PHE A 245 2.78 18.87 6.90
N GLU A 246 1.78 19.72 7.16
CA GLU A 246 1.75 21.09 6.63
C GLU A 246 2.93 21.93 7.14
N THR A 247 3.30 21.79 8.42
CA THR A 247 4.48 22.46 8.98
C THR A 247 5.77 21.99 8.28
N TRP A 248 5.88 20.68 8.03
CA TRP A 248 6.99 20.09 7.29
C TRP A 248 7.08 20.62 5.85
N LEU A 249 5.96 20.83 5.15
CA LEU A 249 5.97 21.42 3.80
C LEU A 249 6.51 22.85 3.81
N LEU A 250 6.13 23.66 4.82
CA LEU A 250 6.65 25.01 4.99
C LEU A 250 8.16 25.02 5.30
N GLU A 251 8.62 24.12 6.17
CA GLU A 251 10.05 23.94 6.45
C GLU A 251 10.82 23.54 5.18
N GLN A 252 10.27 22.62 4.39
CA GLN A 252 10.88 22.17 3.13
C GLN A 252 10.94 23.29 2.08
N GLN A 253 9.92 24.15 1.99
CA GLN A 253 9.94 25.32 1.12
C GLN A 253 11.02 26.33 1.53
N GLN A 254 11.17 26.59 2.83
CA GLN A 254 12.23 27.46 3.34
C GLN A 254 13.62 26.87 3.07
N ASP A 255 13.81 25.58 3.32
CA ASP A 255 15.06 24.87 3.04
C ASP A 255 15.40 24.93 1.54
N LEU A 256 14.41 24.78 0.66
CA LEU A 256 14.58 24.90 -0.79
C LEU A 256 15.12 26.29 -1.19
N GLU A 257 14.53 27.36 -0.66
CA GLU A 257 14.97 28.74 -0.95
C GLU A 257 16.41 29.00 -0.48
N GLU A 258 16.77 28.50 0.70
CA GLU A 258 18.13 28.59 1.24
C GLU A 258 19.13 27.79 0.40
N LEU A 259 18.76 26.57 0.00
CA LEU A 259 19.59 25.70 -0.84
C LEU A 259 19.84 26.32 -2.22
N MET A 260 18.80 26.83 -2.88
CA MET A 260 18.92 27.50 -4.18
C MET A 260 19.81 28.75 -4.09
N SER A 261 19.66 29.54 -3.03
CA SER A 261 20.49 30.73 -2.78
C SER A 261 21.96 30.34 -2.58
N ALA A 262 22.23 29.27 -1.83
CA ALA A 262 23.57 28.76 -1.59
C ALA A 262 24.20 28.17 -2.86
N ALA A 263 23.44 27.44 -3.68
CA ALA A 263 23.89 26.91 -4.97
C ALA A 263 24.29 28.03 -5.94
N LYS A 264 23.47 29.10 -6.02
CA LYS A 264 23.78 30.29 -6.82
C LYS A 264 25.04 31.00 -6.32
N ALA A 265 25.17 31.19 -5.02
CA ALA A 265 26.37 31.78 -4.43
C ALA A 265 27.63 30.95 -4.72
N TYR A 266 27.52 29.62 -4.77
CA TYR A 266 28.63 28.73 -5.09
C TYR A 266 29.10 28.87 -6.55
N THR A 267 28.18 29.06 -7.51
CA THR A 267 28.52 29.18 -8.94
C THR A 267 29.01 30.57 -9.34
N GLU A 268 28.54 31.64 -8.67
CA GLU A 268 28.86 33.04 -9.00
C GLU A 268 30.09 33.60 -8.27
N SER A 269 30.67 32.84 -7.32
CA SER A 269 31.67 33.36 -6.37
C SER A 269 33.13 33.25 -6.82
N THR A 270 33.91 34.29 -6.49
CA THR A 270 35.40 34.33 -6.53
C THR A 270 36.06 34.03 -5.16
N GLN A 271 35.28 33.65 -4.14
CA GLN A 271 35.76 33.38 -2.78
C GLN A 271 36.55 32.07 -2.67
N SER A 272 37.23 31.90 -1.53
CA SER A 272 37.94 30.66 -1.17
C SER A 272 36.98 29.46 -1.18
N SER A 273 37.26 28.49 -2.06
CA SER A 273 36.48 27.26 -2.26
C SER A 273 36.17 26.50 -0.94
N ASN A 274 37.03 26.62 0.07
CA ASN A 274 36.86 25.92 1.35
C ASN A 274 35.73 26.48 2.23
N GLU A 275 35.57 27.81 2.33
CA GLU A 275 34.53 28.42 3.17
C GLU A 275 33.13 28.14 2.62
N LEU A 276 32.98 28.29 1.30
CA LEU A 276 31.75 27.93 0.58
C LEU A 276 31.39 26.47 0.78
N THR A 277 32.37 25.57 0.65
CA THR A 277 32.15 24.13 0.86
C THR A 277 31.69 23.82 2.28
N GLN A 278 32.19 24.52 3.30
CA GLN A 278 31.72 24.35 4.68
C GLN A 278 30.30 24.90 4.89
N ASN A 279 29.97 26.03 4.28
CA ASN A 279 28.61 26.59 4.33
C ASN A 279 27.59 25.62 3.70
N LEU A 280 27.92 25.02 2.54
CA LEU A 280 27.07 24.01 1.91
C LEU A 280 26.89 22.79 2.82
N ARG A 281 27.96 22.30 3.47
CA ARG A 281 27.86 21.19 4.43
C ARG A 281 26.95 21.52 5.62
N GLY A 282 27.07 22.73 6.17
CA GLY A 282 26.21 23.19 7.26
C GLY A 282 24.74 23.22 6.86
N LEU A 283 24.45 23.71 5.65
CA LEU A 283 23.08 23.75 5.12
C LEU A 283 22.53 22.35 4.85
N VAL A 284 23.31 21.47 4.21
CA VAL A 284 22.92 20.06 4.02
C VAL A 284 22.64 19.38 5.36
N ALA A 285 23.47 19.59 6.37
CA ALA A 285 23.25 19.03 7.71
C ALA A 285 21.95 19.55 8.35
N LYS A 286 21.63 20.84 8.20
CA LYS A 286 20.36 21.43 8.67
C LYS A 286 19.16 20.74 8.03
N VAL A 287 19.15 20.62 6.70
CA VAL A 287 18.05 19.98 5.95
C VAL A 287 17.89 18.51 6.36
N MET A 288 19.00 17.78 6.50
CA MET A 288 18.98 16.39 6.97
C MET A 288 18.40 16.26 8.38
N CYS A 289 18.72 17.17 9.30
CA CYS A 289 18.10 17.21 10.64
C CYS A 289 16.58 17.42 10.57
N HIS A 290 16.08 18.24 9.64
CA HIS A 290 14.63 18.41 9.46
C HIS A 290 13.97 17.12 8.95
N TYR A 291 14.56 16.44 7.96
CA TYR A 291 14.09 15.12 7.50
C TYR A 291 14.07 14.07 8.63
N GLU A 292 15.12 14.00 9.44
CA GLU A 292 15.19 13.10 10.60
C GLU A 292 14.08 13.40 11.60
N SER A 293 13.84 14.68 11.91
CA SER A 293 12.77 15.11 12.80
C SER A 293 11.39 14.70 12.26
N TYR A 294 11.14 14.94 10.97
CA TYR A 294 9.90 14.56 10.31
C TYR A 294 9.65 13.05 10.39
N TYR A 295 10.62 12.21 10.01
CA TYR A 295 10.46 10.76 10.06
C TYR A 295 10.32 10.23 11.49
N ARG A 296 11.00 10.83 12.47
CA ARG A 296 10.82 10.49 13.89
C ARG A 296 9.38 10.74 14.34
N VAL A 297 8.86 11.96 14.13
CA VAL A 297 7.49 12.32 14.53
C VAL A 297 6.45 11.47 13.79
N LYS A 298 6.72 11.17 12.50
CA LYS A 298 5.89 10.29 11.69
C LYS A 298 5.84 8.87 12.25
N SER A 299 6.98 8.29 12.61
CA SER A 299 7.06 6.95 13.22
C SER A 299 6.44 6.90 14.61
N GLU A 300 6.58 7.96 15.42
CA GLU A 300 5.89 8.09 16.72
C GLU A 300 4.37 8.16 16.56
N SER A 301 3.89 8.88 15.54
CA SER A 301 2.46 8.99 15.24
C SER A 301 1.85 7.64 14.83
N ALA A 302 2.58 6.85 14.04
CA ALA A 302 2.14 5.50 13.65
C ALA A 302 2.02 4.54 14.84
N LYS A 303 2.89 4.64 15.85
CA LYS A 303 2.76 3.85 17.10
C LYS A 303 1.48 4.17 17.86
N GLN A 304 0.94 5.37 17.69
CA GLN A 304 -0.31 5.76 18.33
C GLN A 304 -1.54 5.34 17.53
N ASN A 305 -1.47 5.42 16.19
CA ASN A 305 -2.54 4.98 15.29
C ASN A 305 -2.00 4.77 13.87
N VAL A 306 -1.60 3.55 13.54
CA VAL A 306 -0.99 3.24 12.24
C VAL A 306 -1.97 3.34 11.07
N PHE A 307 -3.25 3.03 11.28
CA PHE A 307 -4.25 3.03 10.19
C PHE A 307 -4.54 4.43 9.67
N CYS A 308 -4.63 5.43 10.56
CA CYS A 308 -4.76 6.83 10.13
C CYS A 308 -3.54 7.34 9.35
N MET A 309 -2.39 6.66 9.47
CA MET A 309 -1.18 7.00 8.74
C MET A 309 -1.08 6.30 7.37
N LEU A 310 -1.85 5.22 7.15
CA LEU A 310 -1.90 4.49 5.88
C LEU A 310 -2.78 5.20 4.85
N THR A 311 -3.88 5.80 5.30
CA THR A 311 -4.82 6.51 4.44
C THR A 311 -4.86 8.00 4.84
N PRO A 312 -3.76 8.75 4.62
CA PRO A 312 -3.64 10.14 5.08
C PRO A 312 -4.68 11.06 4.44
N ALA A 313 -5.52 11.69 5.27
CA ALA A 313 -6.48 12.71 4.82
C ALA A 313 -5.81 14.04 4.42
N TRP A 314 -4.54 14.22 4.75
CA TRP A 314 -3.76 15.43 4.43
C TRP A 314 -3.00 15.34 3.09
N ARG A 315 -3.11 14.21 2.38
CA ARG A 315 -2.50 14.02 1.06
C ARG A 315 -3.55 13.97 -0.03
N SER A 316 -3.18 14.45 -1.20
CA SER A 316 -3.99 14.34 -2.40
C SER A 316 -4.01 12.93 -2.97
N LEU A 317 -5.01 12.61 -3.80
CA LEU A 317 -5.09 11.31 -4.47
C LEU A 317 -3.85 11.03 -5.35
N LEU A 318 -3.30 12.08 -5.96
CA LEU A 318 -2.06 11.99 -6.74
C LEU A 318 -0.89 11.53 -5.87
N GLU A 319 -0.71 12.12 -4.68
CA GLU A 319 0.33 11.69 -3.75
C GLU A 319 0.12 10.25 -3.26
N HIS A 320 -1.13 9.85 -3.02
CA HIS A 320 -1.50 8.49 -2.64
C HIS A 320 -1.07 7.45 -3.68
N ALA A 321 -1.22 7.76 -4.97
CA ALA A 321 -0.84 6.86 -6.06
C ALA A 321 0.67 6.54 -6.12
N PHE A 322 1.51 7.35 -5.48
CA PHE A 322 2.96 7.14 -5.42
C PHE A 322 3.46 6.62 -4.05
N LEU A 323 2.55 6.28 -3.13
CA LEU A 323 2.92 5.72 -1.84
C LEU A 323 3.36 4.25 -1.95
N TRP A 324 4.45 3.93 -1.25
CA TRP A 324 4.85 2.57 -0.91
C TRP A 324 4.87 2.46 0.62
N VAL A 325 4.06 1.57 1.19
CA VAL A 325 3.74 1.56 2.63
C VAL A 325 3.03 2.85 3.05
N THR A 326 3.76 3.96 3.28
CA THR A 326 3.21 5.27 3.71
C THR A 326 4.03 6.47 3.24
N GLY A 327 4.89 6.30 2.25
CA GLY A 327 5.73 7.38 1.69
C GLY A 327 6.36 6.95 0.38
N CYS A 328 7.25 7.75 -0.20
CA CYS A 328 7.94 7.38 -1.43
C CYS A 328 8.73 6.07 -1.26
N ARG A 329 8.83 5.29 -2.33
CA ARG A 329 9.70 4.11 -2.33
C ARG A 329 11.17 4.55 -2.31
N PRO A 330 12.03 4.07 -1.39
CA PRO A 330 13.42 4.52 -1.26
C PRO A 330 14.24 4.49 -2.56
N SER A 331 13.98 3.54 -3.46
CA SER A 331 14.62 3.39 -4.75
C SER A 331 14.41 4.59 -5.69
N LYS A 332 13.32 5.35 -5.51
CA LYS A 332 13.07 6.62 -6.22
C LYS A 332 14.13 7.68 -5.96
N THR A 333 14.83 7.61 -4.83
CA THR A 333 16.00 8.45 -4.51
C THR A 333 17.07 8.30 -5.59
N PHE A 334 17.36 7.08 -6.03
CA PHE A 334 18.37 6.83 -7.07
C PHE A 334 17.90 7.26 -8.45
N HIS A 335 16.62 7.05 -8.77
CA HIS A 335 16.04 7.54 -10.01
C HIS A 335 16.20 9.05 -10.14
N LEU A 336 15.83 9.79 -9.09
CA LEU A 336 16.00 11.23 -9.03
C LEU A 336 17.48 11.61 -9.19
N LEU A 337 18.38 10.93 -8.47
CA LEU A 337 19.81 11.19 -8.55
C LEU A 337 20.37 10.99 -9.96
N TYR A 338 19.99 9.91 -10.65
CA TYR A 338 20.42 9.65 -12.02
C TYR A 338 19.81 10.63 -13.02
N THR A 339 18.55 11.03 -12.83
CA THR A 339 17.90 12.05 -13.66
C THR A 339 18.64 13.38 -13.57
N ILE A 340 18.95 13.85 -12.35
CA ILE A 340 19.69 15.10 -12.15
C ILE A 340 21.11 14.98 -12.72
N GLY A 341 21.80 13.87 -12.44
CA GLY A 341 23.12 13.61 -12.99
C GLY A 341 23.14 13.61 -14.52
N GLY A 342 22.13 13.03 -15.16
CA GLY A 342 21.96 13.03 -16.61
C GLY A 342 21.70 14.43 -17.17
N LEU A 343 20.81 15.20 -16.55
CA LEU A 343 20.51 16.58 -16.94
C LEU A 343 21.75 17.49 -16.84
N HIS A 344 22.56 17.33 -15.79
CA HIS A 344 23.82 18.07 -15.63
C HIS A 344 24.83 17.75 -16.73
N VAL A 345 24.94 16.47 -17.10
CA VAL A 345 25.81 16.04 -18.21
C VAL A 345 25.31 16.62 -19.54
N GLU A 346 24.01 16.57 -19.80
CA GLU A 346 23.42 17.11 -21.04
C GLU A 346 23.60 18.62 -21.16
N TYR A 347 23.29 19.38 -20.11
CA TYR A 347 23.48 20.84 -20.08
C TYR A 347 24.93 21.23 -20.34
N LYS A 348 25.89 20.57 -19.67
CA LYS A 348 27.31 20.86 -19.84
C LYS A 348 27.86 20.41 -21.20
N LEU A 349 27.32 19.34 -21.79
CA LEU A 349 27.65 18.95 -23.15
C LEU A 349 27.23 20.04 -24.15
N ARG A 350 26.04 20.63 -23.97
CA ARG A 350 25.59 21.78 -24.79
C ARG A 350 26.52 22.99 -24.62
N GLU A 351 26.93 23.31 -23.40
CA GLU A 351 27.90 24.40 -23.15
C GLU A 351 29.28 24.12 -23.78
N LEU A 352 29.79 22.89 -23.67
CA LEU A 352 31.06 22.51 -24.31
C LEU A 352 30.98 22.62 -25.84
N LEU A 353 29.88 22.17 -26.45
CA LEU A 353 29.63 22.32 -27.89
C LEU A 353 29.52 23.80 -28.29
N ASN A 354 29.04 24.66 -27.40
CA ASN A 354 28.98 26.11 -27.59
C ASN A 354 30.32 26.82 -27.31
N GLY A 355 31.38 26.08 -26.94
CA GLY A 355 32.74 26.60 -26.74
C GLY A 355 32.94 27.39 -25.43
N SER A 356 31.99 27.33 -24.48
CA SER A 356 32.00 28.11 -23.25
C SER A 356 32.66 27.41 -22.05
N LEU A 357 32.89 26.09 -22.11
CA LEU A 357 33.33 25.29 -20.96
C LEU A 357 34.81 24.84 -21.03
N LYS A 358 35.55 24.95 -19.91
CA LYS A 358 36.84 24.27 -19.71
C LYS A 358 36.59 22.81 -19.31
N ILE A 359 37.25 21.87 -19.99
CA ILE A 359 37.08 20.38 -19.95
C ILE A 359 37.15 19.74 -18.53
N ALA A 360 37.51 20.49 -17.48
CA ALA A 360 37.97 19.93 -16.21
C ALA A 360 36.89 19.64 -15.15
N ASP A 361 35.64 20.09 -15.29
CA ASP A 361 34.64 19.91 -14.22
C ASP A 361 33.24 19.52 -14.74
N PHE A 362 33.07 18.22 -14.99
CA PHE A 362 31.80 17.69 -15.46
C PHE A 362 30.69 17.71 -14.40
N GLY A 363 30.95 17.99 -13.12
CA GLY A 363 29.95 18.12 -12.03
C GLY A 363 28.95 16.96 -11.84
N GLY A 364 28.96 15.97 -12.73
CA GLY A 364 28.21 14.73 -12.60
C GLY A 364 28.84 13.79 -11.58
N LEU A 365 28.17 12.69 -11.32
CA LEU A 365 28.68 11.65 -10.43
C LEU A 365 29.98 11.07 -10.99
N SER A 366 31.02 11.02 -10.15
CA SER A 366 32.28 10.38 -10.53
C SER A 366 32.08 8.86 -10.68
N PRO A 367 32.97 8.16 -11.40
CA PRO A 367 32.90 6.69 -11.50
C PRO A 367 32.87 5.97 -10.15
N SER A 368 33.63 6.45 -9.16
CA SER A 368 33.62 5.87 -7.81
C SER A 368 32.33 6.16 -7.05
N GLN A 369 31.73 7.33 -7.25
CA GLN A 369 30.40 7.63 -6.72
C GLN A 369 29.34 6.73 -7.35
N LEU A 370 29.36 6.54 -8.68
CA LEU A 370 28.43 5.64 -9.38
C LEU A 370 28.50 4.21 -8.86
N THR A 371 29.71 3.66 -8.65
CA THR A 371 29.85 2.32 -8.06
C THR A 371 29.23 2.24 -6.66
N ARG A 372 29.52 3.23 -5.79
CA ARG A 372 28.95 3.29 -4.43
C ARG A 372 27.43 3.45 -4.43
N VAL A 373 26.90 4.29 -5.33
CA VAL A 373 25.45 4.48 -5.51
C VAL A 373 24.79 3.20 -6.00
N ASN A 374 25.39 2.49 -6.96
CA ASN A 374 24.85 1.23 -7.46
C ASN A 374 24.82 0.14 -6.37
N GLU A 375 25.90 0.00 -5.60
CA GLU A 375 25.94 -0.91 -4.44
C GLU A 375 24.86 -0.55 -3.41
N LEU A 376 24.69 0.75 -3.11
CA LEU A 376 23.67 1.23 -2.20
C LEU A 376 22.25 0.97 -2.73
N GLN A 377 22.02 1.14 -4.04
CA GLN A 377 20.76 0.86 -4.70
C GLN A 377 20.40 -0.62 -4.61
N MET A 378 21.34 -1.52 -4.91
CA MET A 378 21.10 -2.96 -4.81
C MET A 378 20.74 -3.38 -3.38
N ASN A 379 21.46 -2.87 -2.37
CA ASN A 379 21.14 -3.12 -0.97
C ASN A 379 19.78 -2.56 -0.56
N THR A 380 19.45 -1.34 -1.01
CA THR A 380 18.15 -0.71 -0.73
C THR A 380 17.00 -1.51 -1.34
N ILE A 381 17.13 -1.93 -2.61
CA ILE A 381 16.12 -2.75 -3.29
C ILE A 381 15.92 -4.09 -2.58
N LYS A 382 16.99 -4.70 -2.06
CA LYS A 382 16.88 -5.92 -1.25
C LYS A 382 16.06 -5.68 0.02
N GLU A 383 16.37 -4.64 0.79
CA GLU A 383 15.62 -4.28 1.99
C GLU A 383 14.16 -3.89 1.68
N GLU A 384 13.89 -3.24 0.55
CA GLU A 384 12.54 -2.98 0.06
C GLU A 384 11.77 -4.27 -0.23
N ARG A 385 12.40 -5.26 -0.86
CA ARG A 385 11.78 -6.57 -1.13
C ARG A 385 11.45 -7.29 0.17
N GLU A 386 12.38 -7.34 1.11
CA GLU A 386 12.15 -7.94 2.44
C GLU A 386 11.02 -7.25 3.20
N LEU A 387 10.89 -5.92 3.10
CA LEU A 387 9.77 -5.19 3.70
C LEU A 387 8.45 -5.39 2.96
N THR A 388 8.50 -5.47 1.63
CA THR A 388 7.32 -5.76 0.81
C THR A 388 6.79 -7.15 1.13
N GLU A 389 7.65 -8.15 1.27
CA GLU A 389 7.29 -9.52 1.70
C GLU A 389 6.66 -9.53 3.10
N LYS A 390 7.22 -8.78 4.05
CA LYS A 390 6.63 -8.65 5.40
C LYS A 390 5.25 -8.01 5.38
N LEU A 391 5.05 -6.97 4.57
CA LEU A 391 3.73 -6.36 4.36
C LEU A 391 2.77 -7.36 3.71
N ALA A 392 3.27 -8.15 2.76
CA ALA A 392 2.51 -9.22 2.11
C ALA A 392 2.05 -10.28 3.13
N SER A 393 2.93 -10.73 4.03
CA SER A 393 2.57 -11.64 5.13
C SER A 393 1.57 -11.01 6.09
N PHE A 394 1.70 -9.71 6.38
CA PHE A 394 0.72 -8.97 7.19
C PHE A 394 -0.67 -8.95 6.53
N GLN A 395 -0.75 -8.64 5.24
CA GLN A 395 -2.00 -8.63 4.47
C GLN A 395 -2.72 -9.98 4.56
N GLU A 396 -1.97 -11.08 4.51
CA GLU A 396 -2.53 -12.43 4.64
C GLU A 396 -3.15 -12.72 6.02
N THR A 397 -2.72 -12.03 7.09
CA THR A 397 -3.25 -12.25 8.45
C THR A 397 -4.73 -11.93 8.60
N VAL A 398 -5.34 -11.19 7.67
CA VAL A 398 -6.80 -10.96 7.68
C VAL A 398 -7.59 -12.26 7.56
N ALA A 399 -6.99 -13.28 6.90
CA ALA A 399 -7.57 -14.60 6.73
C ALA A 399 -7.06 -15.63 7.76
N ASP A 400 -6.38 -15.20 8.84
CA ASP A 400 -5.89 -16.12 9.87
C ASP A 400 -7.00 -16.67 10.78
N SER A 401 -6.65 -17.68 11.58
CA SER A 401 -7.58 -18.33 12.53
C SER A 401 -8.23 -17.33 13.50
N SER A 402 -7.47 -16.37 14.01
CA SER A 402 -7.98 -15.38 14.98
C SER A 402 -9.05 -14.47 14.36
N MET A 403 -8.83 -14.00 13.13
CA MET A 403 -9.74 -13.12 12.40
C MET A 403 -11.02 -13.87 11.99
N VAL A 404 -10.89 -15.11 11.53
CA VAL A 404 -12.03 -15.90 11.12
C VAL A 404 -12.85 -16.40 12.31
N GLU A 405 -12.23 -16.79 13.43
CA GLU A 405 -12.98 -17.07 14.66
C GLU A 405 -13.75 -15.86 15.19
N LEU A 406 -13.11 -14.69 15.15
CA LEU A 406 -13.72 -13.43 15.56
C LEU A 406 -14.92 -13.09 14.67
N SER A 407 -14.81 -13.29 13.36
CA SER A 407 -15.90 -13.06 12.42
C SER A 407 -17.10 -13.97 12.69
N ARG A 408 -16.86 -15.23 13.10
CA ARG A 408 -17.88 -16.25 13.45
C ARG A 408 -18.64 -15.94 14.74
N LYS A 409 -17.94 -15.59 15.81
CA LYS A 409 -18.50 -15.45 17.18
C LYS A 409 -19.37 -14.20 17.39
N SER A 410 -19.53 -13.34 16.38
CA SER A 410 -20.27 -12.07 16.50
C SER A 410 -21.81 -12.18 16.38
N LYS A 411 -22.40 -13.39 16.34
CA LYS A 411 -23.85 -13.60 16.11
C LYS A 411 -24.76 -13.65 17.35
N THR A 412 -24.24 -13.57 18.58
CA THR A 412 -25.10 -13.72 19.77
C THR A 412 -25.93 -12.46 20.04
N ARG A 413 -27.24 -12.56 19.78
CA ARG A 413 -28.28 -11.56 20.12
C ARG A 413 -28.41 -11.43 21.64
N GLU A 414 -27.56 -10.65 22.30
CA GLU A 414 -27.80 -10.20 23.68
C GLU A 414 -26.98 -8.94 23.98
N ARG A 415 -27.62 -7.86 24.44
CA ARG A 415 -27.01 -6.53 24.63
C ARG A 415 -25.79 -6.53 25.57
N VAL A 416 -25.70 -7.50 26.49
CA VAL A 416 -24.57 -7.68 27.43
C VAL A 416 -23.31 -8.24 26.74
N VAL A 417 -23.46 -8.94 25.61
CA VAL A 417 -22.36 -9.54 24.83
C VAL A 417 -21.66 -8.50 23.92
N SER A 418 -22.29 -7.36 23.66
CA SER A 418 -21.75 -6.32 22.77
C SER A 418 -20.42 -5.75 23.27
N GLU A 419 -20.29 -5.50 24.57
CA GLU A 419 -19.07 -5.00 25.20
C GLU A 419 -17.94 -6.04 25.16
N SER A 420 -18.29 -7.32 25.39
CA SER A 420 -17.36 -8.45 25.29
C SER A 420 -16.83 -8.64 23.87
N ILE A 421 -17.70 -8.53 22.85
CA ILE A 421 -17.28 -8.61 21.44
C ILE A 421 -16.38 -7.42 21.08
N LYS A 422 -16.72 -6.19 21.48
CA LYS A 422 -15.85 -5.02 21.24
C LYS A 422 -14.46 -5.22 21.84
N LYS A 423 -14.39 -5.71 23.09
CA LYS A 423 -13.12 -6.01 23.77
C LYS A 423 -12.33 -7.08 23.02
N ARG A 424 -12.98 -8.14 22.53
CA ARG A 424 -12.32 -9.20 21.76
C ARG A 424 -11.81 -8.71 20.40
N VAL A 425 -12.60 -7.92 19.68
CA VAL A 425 -12.16 -7.29 18.43
C VAL A 425 -10.90 -6.45 18.68
N LYS A 426 -10.92 -5.64 19.75
CA LYS A 426 -9.76 -4.84 20.12
C LYS A 426 -8.52 -5.69 20.40
N LEU A 427 -8.63 -6.71 21.25
CA LEU A 427 -7.51 -7.61 21.61
C LEU A 427 -6.97 -8.41 20.41
N THR A 428 -7.81 -8.76 19.44
CA THR A 428 -7.37 -9.45 18.22
C THR A 428 -6.66 -8.52 17.23
N LEU A 429 -7.07 -7.25 17.17
CA LEU A 429 -6.48 -6.26 16.28
C LEU A 429 -5.20 -5.64 16.85
N GLU A 430 -5.09 -5.42 18.17
CA GLU A 430 -3.92 -4.80 18.82
C GLU A 430 -2.56 -5.39 18.35
N PRO A 431 -2.32 -6.72 18.32
CA PRO A 431 -1.06 -7.27 17.81
C PRO A 431 -0.81 -6.99 16.32
N LYS A 432 -1.88 -6.86 15.53
CA LYS A 432 -1.81 -6.51 14.11
C LYS A 432 -1.49 -5.02 13.94
N ASP A 433 -2.08 -4.15 14.76
CA ASP A 433 -1.75 -2.73 14.84
C ASP A 433 -0.25 -2.54 15.13
N ASP A 434 0.30 -3.29 16.10
CA ASP A 434 1.72 -3.26 16.46
C ASP A 434 2.65 -3.76 15.33
N MET A 435 2.31 -4.89 14.70
CA MET A 435 3.08 -5.44 13.59
C MET A 435 3.12 -4.46 12.40
N LEU A 436 2.00 -3.83 12.10
CA LEU A 436 1.89 -2.86 11.02
C LEU A 436 2.67 -1.57 11.34
N ALA A 437 2.64 -1.12 12.60
CA ALA A 437 3.45 0.01 13.07
C ALA A 437 4.96 -0.28 12.98
N GLU A 438 5.38 -1.53 13.22
CA GLU A 438 6.76 -1.97 13.03
C GLU A 438 7.18 -1.91 11.56
N ILE A 439 6.35 -2.43 10.63
CA ILE A 439 6.60 -2.36 9.18
C ILE A 439 6.70 -0.90 8.73
N PHE A 440 5.79 -0.05 9.20
CA PHE A 440 5.80 1.39 8.95
C PHE A 440 7.11 2.05 9.42
N GLY A 441 7.53 1.75 10.64
CA GLY A 441 8.77 2.27 11.23
C GLY A 441 9.99 1.89 10.38
N LYS A 442 10.13 0.60 10.06
CA LYS A 442 11.23 0.10 9.22
C LYS A 442 11.25 0.72 7.83
N ALA A 443 10.08 0.99 7.24
CA ALA A 443 10.01 1.67 5.95
C ALA A 443 10.50 3.13 6.02
N ASN A 444 10.17 3.86 7.09
CA ASN A 444 10.71 5.21 7.31
C ASN A 444 12.22 5.18 7.62
N ASP A 445 12.68 4.23 8.42
CA ASP A 445 14.10 4.06 8.70
C ASP A 445 14.88 3.78 7.42
N LEU A 446 14.35 2.95 6.52
CA LEU A 446 14.96 2.69 5.21
C LEU A 446 15.03 3.95 4.35
N ARG A 447 13.97 4.77 4.29
CA ARG A 447 14.00 6.06 3.57
C ARG A 447 15.09 6.97 4.11
N MET A 448 15.15 7.14 5.42
CA MET A 448 16.11 8.02 6.07
C MET A 448 17.55 7.51 5.87
N LYS A 449 17.76 6.20 6.04
CA LYS A 449 19.05 5.54 5.78
C LYS A 449 19.51 5.69 4.33
N THR A 450 18.61 5.50 3.36
CA THR A 450 18.92 5.67 1.94
C THR A 450 19.29 7.13 1.63
N LEU A 451 18.47 8.09 2.08
CA LEU A 451 18.74 9.52 1.90
C LEU A 451 20.10 9.93 2.49
N THR A 452 20.36 9.52 3.73
CA THR A 452 21.61 9.80 4.44
C THR A 452 22.82 9.27 3.69
N LYS A 453 22.78 7.99 3.29
CA LYS A 453 23.89 7.36 2.57
C LYS A 453 24.11 7.94 1.18
N VAL A 454 23.05 8.39 0.50
CA VAL A 454 23.20 9.13 -0.77
C VAL A 454 23.95 10.43 -0.53
N VAL A 455 23.52 11.24 0.43
CA VAL A 455 24.18 12.51 0.78
C VAL A 455 25.65 12.31 1.18
N GLU A 456 25.99 11.24 1.89
CA GLU A 456 27.37 10.88 2.25
C GLU A 456 28.26 10.47 1.05
N ILE A 457 27.68 10.05 -0.06
CA ILE A 457 28.42 9.73 -1.29
C ILE A 457 28.72 11.00 -2.09
N LEU A 458 27.82 11.98 -2.03
CA LEU A 458 27.88 13.20 -2.85
C LEU A 458 28.88 14.22 -2.30
N SER A 459 29.41 15.07 -3.19
CA SER A 459 30.08 16.29 -2.76
C SER A 459 29.05 17.28 -2.21
N PRO A 460 29.46 18.29 -1.41
CA PRO A 460 28.50 19.22 -0.82
C PRO A 460 27.60 19.94 -1.84
N ILE A 461 28.14 20.33 -3.00
CA ILE A 461 27.33 20.95 -4.06
C ILE A 461 26.37 19.95 -4.72
N GLN A 462 26.83 18.72 -4.99
CA GLN A 462 25.96 17.67 -5.53
C GLN A 462 24.83 17.31 -4.56
N ALA A 463 25.10 17.30 -3.25
CA ALA A 463 24.09 17.07 -2.22
C ALA A 463 23.06 18.21 -2.18
N VAL A 464 23.49 19.46 -2.34
CA VAL A 464 22.58 20.61 -2.46
C VAL A 464 21.70 20.48 -3.69
N ASP A 465 22.27 20.24 -4.88
CA ASP A 465 21.49 20.07 -6.12
C ASP A 465 20.48 18.92 -6.01
N PHE A 466 20.90 17.81 -5.40
CA PHE A 466 20.04 16.66 -5.15
C PHE A 466 18.87 17.01 -4.21
N LEU A 467 19.14 17.71 -3.11
CA LEU A 467 18.11 18.10 -2.14
C LEU A 467 17.14 19.16 -2.69
N ILE A 468 17.61 20.08 -3.53
CA ILE A 468 16.77 21.03 -4.27
C ILE A 468 15.76 20.26 -5.11
N ALA A 469 16.23 19.37 -5.99
CA ALA A 469 15.36 18.62 -6.87
C ALA A 469 14.40 17.69 -6.11
N ALA A 470 14.83 17.14 -4.97
CA ALA A 470 13.97 16.32 -4.11
C ALA A 470 12.83 17.15 -3.47
N ALA A 471 13.15 18.36 -2.98
CA ALA A 471 12.18 19.28 -2.41
C ALA A 471 11.21 19.80 -3.48
N GLU A 472 11.72 20.28 -4.63
CA GLU A 472 10.92 20.73 -5.75
C GLU A 472 9.94 19.65 -6.21
N LEU A 473 10.41 18.42 -6.42
CA LEU A 473 9.54 17.33 -6.86
C LEU A 473 8.43 17.05 -5.85
N HIS A 474 8.74 16.99 -4.55
CA HIS A 474 7.75 16.72 -3.52
C HIS A 474 6.70 17.84 -3.43
N LEU A 475 7.14 19.09 -3.38
CA LEU A 475 6.26 20.26 -3.29
C LEU A 475 5.36 20.38 -4.53
N ARG A 476 5.90 20.18 -5.73
CA ARG A 476 5.12 20.22 -6.99
C ARG A 476 4.09 19.11 -7.08
N VAL A 477 4.45 17.88 -6.70
CA VAL A 477 3.47 16.77 -6.69
C VAL A 477 2.35 17.04 -5.69
N HIS A 478 2.67 17.67 -4.55
CA HIS A 478 1.67 18.08 -3.58
C HIS A 478 0.72 19.15 -4.14
N GLU A 479 1.26 20.23 -4.73
CA GLU A 479 0.49 21.31 -5.36
C GLU A 479 -0.43 20.78 -6.47
N TRP A 480 0.14 20.06 -7.44
CA TRP A 480 -0.62 19.49 -8.56
C TRP A 480 -1.70 18.53 -8.10
N GLY A 481 -1.43 17.78 -7.04
CA GLY A 481 -2.40 16.88 -6.44
C GLY A 481 -3.57 17.62 -5.80
N LYS A 482 -3.30 18.67 -5.03
CA LYS A 482 -4.33 19.53 -4.41
C LYS A 482 -5.21 20.20 -5.47
N ASP A 483 -4.60 20.75 -6.52
CA ASP A 483 -5.33 21.38 -7.63
C ASP A 483 -6.25 20.38 -8.33
N LYS A 484 -5.71 19.19 -8.64
CA LYS A 484 -6.48 18.12 -9.29
C LYS A 484 -7.64 17.60 -8.44
N ASP A 485 -7.46 17.50 -7.13
CA ASP A 485 -8.53 17.07 -6.22
C ASP A 485 -9.60 18.17 -6.06
N ALA A 486 -9.21 19.45 -6.09
CA ALA A 486 -10.14 20.58 -6.06
C ALA A 486 -11.02 20.66 -7.32
N ASP A 487 -10.42 20.45 -8.50
CA ASP A 487 -11.13 20.40 -9.78
C ASP A 487 -12.17 19.26 -9.81
N GLN A 488 -11.85 18.12 -9.19
CA GLN A 488 -12.76 16.97 -9.09
C GLN A 488 -13.94 17.20 -8.15
N GLN A 489 -13.83 18.09 -7.15
CA GLN A 489 -14.95 18.40 -6.24
C GLN A 489 -15.98 19.37 -6.86
N GLN A 490 -15.62 20.02 -7.97
CA GLN A 490 -16.49 20.96 -8.68
C GLN A 490 -17.35 20.30 -9.78
N HIS A 491 -17.09 19.03 -10.09
CA HIS A 491 -17.76 18.20 -11.10
C HIS A 491 -18.44 16.99 -10.45
#